data_AF-A0A3E0KNA2-F1
#
_entry.id   AF-A0A3E0KNA2-F1
#
_cell.length_a   1.000
_cell.length_b   1.000
_cell.length_c   1.000
_cell.angle_alpha   90.00
_cell.angle_beta   90.00
_cell.angle_gamma   90.00
#
_symmetry.space_group_name_H-M   'P 1'
#
loop_
_entity.id
_entity.type
_entity.pdbx_description
1 polymer ?
#
loop_
_entity_poly.entity_id
_entity_poly.type
_entity_poly.pdbx_seq_one_letter_code
_entity_poly.pdbx_strand_id
1 'polypeptide(L)'
;MIRDPSLAPSGWRKLRWVEARMPVLAYLRPRIRREGWLRGRRVAICLHLEAKTAHLARILQEAGAEVAICGSNPLSTQDDVAAALAETGVRVYAWHGADTAQYREFIRRTVEFGPELVIDDGGDLVNVLHNERADLADGVLGGSEETTTGVQRLRAMAAEGALRFPMIAANDSRAKYLFDNRYGTGQSVWDGIMRSTNLVVAGKTVVVIGYGWCGKGVALRARGLGARVVVCEVDPVAANEALLDGCEVMPSLKAAEVGDIFITVTGCRDALAAPHFERMKDGALLANAGHFDVEINKHDLRRLAQEVEQVRPHVEAYRLAGGRTLYLLAEGRLVNLAAGDGHPAEIMDTCTPLPAHRTALDLVCRPPL
;
A
#
# COMPACT_ATOMS: atom_id res chain seq x y z
N MET A 1 -7.00 13.93 15.13
CA MET A 1 -5.58 14.24 15.36
C MET A 1 -4.88 14.32 14.01
N ILE A 2 -4.48 15.53 13.62
CA ILE A 2 -3.78 15.81 12.36
C ILE A 2 -2.57 16.69 12.65
N ARG A 3 -1.58 16.69 11.75
CA ARG A 3 -0.33 17.45 11.94
C ARG A 3 -0.54 18.95 12.00
N ASP A 4 -1.20 19.49 10.98
CA ASP A 4 -1.38 20.93 10.79
C ASP A 4 -2.67 21.19 9.99
N PRO A 5 -3.72 21.74 10.63
CA PRO A 5 -4.97 22.09 9.96
C PRO A 5 -4.80 23.13 8.84
N SER A 6 -3.77 23.97 8.89
CA SER A 6 -3.58 25.05 7.91
C SER A 6 -3.25 24.55 6.49
N LEU A 7 -2.92 23.27 6.36
CA LEU A 7 -2.64 22.62 5.07
C LEU A 7 -3.91 22.29 4.25
N ALA A 8 -5.10 22.39 4.85
CA ALA A 8 -6.36 22.03 4.22
C ALA A 8 -6.61 22.67 2.83
N PRO A 9 -6.28 23.94 2.56
CA PRO A 9 -6.47 24.52 1.22
C PRO A 9 -5.71 23.77 0.11
N SER A 10 -4.53 23.21 0.41
CA SER A 10 -3.80 22.36 -0.55
C SER A 10 -4.46 21.00 -0.73
N GLY A 11 -4.86 20.38 0.38
CA GLY A 11 -5.58 19.10 0.35
C GLY A 11 -6.89 19.18 -0.44
N TRP A 12 -7.64 20.27 -0.33
CA TRP A 12 -8.86 20.49 -1.12
C TRP A 12 -8.59 20.54 -2.62
N ARG A 13 -7.46 21.14 -3.05
CA ARG A 13 -7.08 21.14 -4.47
C ARG A 13 -6.79 19.73 -4.96
N LYS A 14 -6.07 18.91 -4.18
CA LYS A 14 -5.79 17.50 -4.49
C LYS A 14 -7.07 16.67 -4.52
N LEU A 15 -7.96 16.86 -3.55
CA LEU A 15 -9.26 16.19 -3.48
C LEU A 15 -10.10 16.47 -4.72
N ARG A 16 -10.26 17.75 -5.11
CA ARG A 16 -11.01 18.11 -6.32
C ARG A 16 -10.37 17.54 -7.59
N TRP A 17 -9.04 17.45 -7.63
CA TRP A 17 -8.32 16.86 -8.76
C TRP A 17 -8.66 15.38 -8.95
N VAL A 18 -8.63 14.60 -7.85
CA VAL A 18 -8.97 13.17 -7.92
C VAL A 18 -10.46 12.97 -8.19
N GLU A 19 -11.34 13.75 -7.57
CA GLU A 19 -12.79 13.71 -7.80
C GLU A 19 -13.16 13.85 -9.27
N ALA A 20 -12.49 14.75 -9.99
CA ALA A 20 -12.71 14.96 -11.42
C ALA A 20 -12.22 13.81 -12.31
N ARG A 21 -11.46 12.85 -11.77
CA ARG A 21 -10.82 11.72 -12.48
C ARG A 21 -11.25 10.36 -11.96
N MET A 22 -12.29 10.33 -11.14
CA MET A 22 -12.87 9.11 -10.58
C MET A 22 -14.35 8.95 -11.05
N PRO A 23 -14.59 8.76 -12.36
CA PRO A 23 -15.93 8.71 -12.95
C PRO A 23 -16.80 7.55 -12.44
N VAL A 24 -16.24 6.40 -12.08
CA VAL A 24 -16.97 5.25 -11.54
C VAL A 24 -17.56 5.59 -10.18
N LEU A 25 -16.76 6.14 -9.26
CA LEU A 25 -17.25 6.60 -7.97
C LEU A 25 -18.25 7.76 -8.13
N ALA A 26 -18.01 8.69 -9.06
CA ALA A 26 -18.95 9.76 -9.37
C ALA A 26 -20.32 9.21 -9.83
N TYR A 27 -20.33 8.13 -10.64
CA TYR A 27 -21.54 7.45 -11.07
C TYR A 27 -22.27 6.72 -9.93
N LEU A 28 -21.53 6.08 -9.03
CA LEU A 28 -22.10 5.30 -7.92
C LEU A 28 -22.62 6.16 -6.76
N ARG A 29 -22.00 7.33 -6.52
CA ARG A 29 -22.26 8.22 -5.39
C ARG A 29 -23.74 8.60 -5.23
N PRO A 30 -24.50 9.05 -6.26
CA PRO A 30 -25.93 9.37 -6.12
C PRO A 30 -26.79 8.16 -5.76
N ARG A 31 -26.41 6.97 -6.22
CA ARG A 31 -27.13 5.72 -5.92
C ARG A 31 -26.93 5.35 -4.46
N ILE A 32 -25.70 5.37 -3.97
CA ILE A 32 -25.35 4.98 -2.61
C ILE A 32 -25.98 5.91 -1.58
N ARG A 33 -25.98 7.21 -1.86
CA ARG A 33 -26.70 8.20 -1.03
C ARG A 33 -28.20 7.90 -0.92
N ARG A 34 -28.82 7.40 -2.00
CA ARG A 34 -30.27 7.12 -2.04
C ARG A 34 -30.66 5.85 -1.30
N GLU A 35 -29.81 4.83 -1.33
CA GLU A 35 -30.08 3.53 -0.70
C GLU A 35 -30.06 3.61 0.83
N GLY A 36 -29.30 4.54 1.41
CA GLY A 36 -29.42 4.92 2.82
C GLY A 36 -28.98 3.88 3.86
N TRP A 37 -28.40 2.75 3.44
CA TRP A 37 -27.96 1.67 4.35
C TRP A 37 -26.81 2.08 5.28
N LEU A 38 -26.08 3.15 4.94
CA LEU A 38 -25.01 3.75 5.77
C LEU A 38 -25.52 4.79 6.78
N ARG A 39 -26.80 5.17 6.74
CA ARG A 39 -27.32 6.28 7.56
C ARG A 39 -27.18 5.97 9.05
N GLY A 40 -26.40 6.80 9.76
CA GLY A 40 -26.15 6.67 11.19
C GLY A 40 -25.18 5.55 11.57
N ARG A 41 -24.61 4.83 10.58
CA ARG A 41 -23.62 3.78 10.84
C ARG A 41 -22.24 4.39 11.10
N ARG A 42 -21.50 3.80 12.02
CA ARG A 42 -20.10 4.18 12.30
C ARG A 42 -19.14 3.32 11.48
N VAL A 43 -18.34 3.96 10.62
CA VAL A 43 -17.35 3.30 9.75
C VAL A 43 -15.95 3.70 10.18
N ALA A 44 -15.11 2.72 10.52
CA ALA A 44 -13.68 2.90 10.73
C ALA A 44 -12.89 2.48 9.48
N ILE A 45 -11.90 3.28 9.10
CA ILE A 45 -11.07 3.06 7.92
C ILE A 45 -9.59 3.10 8.33
N CYS A 46 -8.81 2.09 7.96
CA CYS A 46 -7.36 2.11 8.01
C CYS A 46 -6.84 1.75 6.63
N LEU A 47 -6.40 2.78 5.91
CA LEU A 47 -5.91 2.71 4.54
C LEU A 47 -4.75 3.71 4.39
N HIS A 48 -4.02 3.68 3.28
CA HIS A 48 -3.09 4.77 2.95
C HIS A 48 -3.87 6.09 2.83
N LEU A 49 -3.60 7.07 3.70
CA LEU A 49 -4.38 8.31 3.75
C LEU A 49 -3.89 9.33 2.69
N GLU A 50 -4.34 9.11 1.47
CA GLU A 50 -4.12 9.96 0.30
C GLU A 50 -5.45 10.50 -0.26
N ALA A 51 -5.38 11.34 -1.29
CA ALA A 51 -6.56 12.04 -1.83
C ALA A 51 -7.67 11.08 -2.29
N LYS A 52 -7.32 9.91 -2.83
CA LYS A 52 -8.28 8.89 -3.30
C LYS A 52 -9.05 8.25 -2.14
N THR A 53 -8.33 7.89 -1.08
CA THR A 53 -8.90 7.38 0.17
C THR A 53 -9.77 8.42 0.88
N ALA A 54 -9.33 9.68 0.92
CA ALA A 54 -10.12 10.75 1.47
C ALA A 54 -11.40 11.01 0.64
N HIS A 55 -11.36 10.83 -0.68
CA HIS A 55 -12.55 10.86 -1.51
C HIS A 55 -13.53 9.72 -1.18
N LEU A 56 -13.05 8.48 -0.98
CA LEU A 56 -13.88 7.38 -0.47
C LEU A 56 -14.57 7.75 0.84
N ALA A 57 -13.79 8.19 1.85
CA ALA A 57 -14.31 8.52 3.16
C ALA A 57 -15.43 9.56 3.08
N ARG A 58 -15.29 10.55 2.19
CA ARG A 58 -16.33 11.54 1.92
C ARG A 58 -17.57 10.96 1.26
N ILE A 59 -17.45 10.02 0.32
CA ILE A 59 -18.62 9.37 -0.28
C ILE A 59 -19.41 8.57 0.77
N LEU A 60 -18.71 7.89 1.68
CA LEU A 60 -19.35 7.17 2.80
C LEU A 60 -20.04 8.14 3.76
N GLN A 61 -19.39 9.24 4.11
CA GLN A 61 -19.97 10.29 4.95
C GLN A 61 -21.23 10.91 4.30
N GLU A 62 -21.17 11.22 3.01
CA GLU A 62 -22.30 11.79 2.27
C GLU A 62 -23.46 10.80 2.07
N ALA A 63 -23.19 9.50 2.20
CA ALA A 63 -24.21 8.46 2.28
C ALA A 63 -24.86 8.34 3.67
N GLY A 64 -24.40 9.14 4.64
CA GLY A 64 -24.95 9.27 5.98
C GLY A 64 -24.18 8.53 7.07
N ALA A 65 -22.99 7.98 6.77
CA ALA A 65 -22.14 7.36 7.78
C ALA A 65 -21.43 8.41 8.64
N GLU A 66 -21.18 8.07 9.90
CA GLU A 66 -20.13 8.72 10.67
C GLU A 66 -18.80 7.99 10.42
N VAL A 67 -17.75 8.74 10.06
CA VAL A 67 -16.49 8.13 9.61
C VAL A 67 -15.33 8.53 10.51
N ALA A 68 -14.52 7.54 10.89
CA ALA A 68 -13.19 7.71 11.46
C ALA A 68 -12.14 7.03 10.58
N ILE A 69 -10.97 7.64 10.45
CA ILE A 69 -9.92 7.16 9.55
C ILE A 69 -8.52 7.37 10.12
N CYS A 70 -7.65 6.35 9.95
CA CYS A 70 -6.21 6.43 10.18
C CYS A 70 -5.41 5.91 8.98
N GLY A 71 -4.10 6.13 8.99
CA GLY A 71 -3.18 5.59 8.00
C GLY A 71 -2.84 4.12 8.25
N SER A 72 -2.63 3.32 7.21
CA SER A 72 -2.09 1.94 7.27
C SER A 72 -0.56 1.87 7.14
N ASN A 73 0.10 3.01 6.92
CA ASN A 73 1.56 3.10 6.88
C ASN A 73 2.04 4.49 7.30
N PRO A 74 3.02 4.60 8.22
CA PRO A 74 3.51 5.88 8.72
C PRO A 74 4.01 6.87 7.66
N LEU A 75 4.50 6.39 6.52
CA LEU A 75 5.04 7.24 5.45
C LEU A 75 4.02 7.52 4.32
N SER A 76 2.83 6.96 4.37
CA SER A 76 1.86 7.05 3.26
C SER A 76 0.85 8.20 3.39
N THR A 77 0.71 8.78 4.58
CA THR A 77 -0.24 9.88 4.80
C THR A 77 0.22 11.14 4.08
N GLN A 78 -0.73 11.80 3.39
CA GLN A 78 -0.56 13.15 2.89
C GLN A 78 -1.20 14.14 3.88
N ASP A 79 -0.38 14.89 4.61
CA ASP A 79 -0.85 15.77 5.70
C ASP A 79 -1.85 16.84 5.25
N ASP A 80 -1.67 17.37 4.03
CA ASP A 80 -2.61 18.35 3.48
C ASP A 80 -3.97 17.74 3.16
N VAL A 81 -4.01 16.51 2.63
CA VAL A 81 -5.24 15.74 2.43
C VAL A 81 -5.91 15.41 3.76
N ALA A 82 -5.13 14.98 4.77
CA ALA A 82 -5.65 14.69 6.10
C ALA A 82 -6.31 15.94 6.72
N ALA A 83 -5.70 17.10 6.57
CA ALA A 83 -6.26 18.38 7.01
C ALA A 83 -7.56 18.74 6.28
N ALA A 84 -7.60 18.62 4.96
CA ALA A 84 -8.81 18.89 4.17
C ALA A 84 -9.96 17.93 4.51
N LEU A 85 -9.65 16.65 4.74
CA LEU A 85 -10.65 15.66 5.14
C LEU A 85 -11.22 15.99 6.54
N ALA A 86 -10.38 16.42 7.48
CA ALA A 86 -10.84 16.78 8.83
C ALA A 86 -11.85 17.94 8.83
N GLU A 87 -11.73 18.92 7.92
CA GLU A 87 -12.70 20.02 7.78
C GLU A 87 -14.12 19.54 7.40
N THR A 88 -14.25 18.36 6.83
CA THR A 88 -15.56 17.77 6.50
C THR A 88 -16.29 17.20 7.71
N GLY A 89 -15.65 17.15 8.87
CA GLY A 89 -16.18 16.53 10.09
C GLY A 89 -15.85 15.03 10.22
N VAL A 90 -15.12 14.45 9.27
CA VAL A 90 -14.53 13.11 9.43
C VAL A 90 -13.48 13.12 10.54
N ARG A 91 -13.48 12.11 11.41
CA ARG A 91 -12.50 11.98 12.50
C ARG A 91 -11.20 11.39 11.93
N VAL A 92 -10.21 12.25 11.70
CA VAL A 92 -8.92 11.83 11.11
C VAL A 92 -7.86 11.65 12.19
N TYR A 93 -7.13 10.53 12.18
CA TYR A 93 -6.01 10.21 13.08
C TYR A 93 -4.80 9.75 12.26
N ALA A 94 -4.02 10.68 11.72
CA ALA A 94 -2.83 10.34 10.95
C ALA A 94 -1.95 11.58 10.70
N TRP A 95 -0.66 11.34 10.51
CA TRP A 95 0.25 12.26 9.81
C TRP A 95 1.45 11.50 9.23
N HIS A 96 2.10 12.11 8.25
CA HIS A 96 3.32 11.61 7.64
C HIS A 96 4.47 11.53 8.65
N GLY A 97 5.25 10.45 8.60
CA GLY A 97 6.40 10.25 9.47
C GLY A 97 6.03 10.00 10.93
N ALA A 98 4.84 9.45 11.20
CA ALA A 98 4.45 9.07 12.55
C ALA A 98 5.40 8.01 13.13
N ASP A 99 5.82 8.17 14.37
CA ASP A 99 6.59 7.13 15.04
C ASP A 99 5.70 5.92 15.39
N THR A 100 6.31 4.82 15.86
CA THR A 100 5.58 3.59 16.19
C THR A 100 4.52 3.78 17.27
N ALA A 101 4.75 4.65 18.26
CA ALA A 101 3.80 4.89 19.33
C ALA A 101 2.60 5.71 18.82
N GLN A 102 2.88 6.75 18.02
CA GLN A 102 1.88 7.57 17.35
C GLN A 102 1.02 6.73 16.40
N TYR A 103 1.63 5.90 15.56
CA TYR A 103 0.94 5.01 14.63
C TYR A 103 -0.04 4.09 15.36
N ARG A 104 0.41 3.42 16.43
CA ARG A 104 -0.45 2.56 17.26
C ARG A 104 -1.58 3.32 17.94
N GLU A 105 -1.29 4.53 18.45
CA GLU A 105 -2.31 5.37 19.07
C GLU A 105 -3.38 5.79 18.05
N PHE A 106 -3.03 6.08 16.80
CA PHE A 106 -4.01 6.41 15.77
C PHE A 106 -4.97 5.28 15.46
N ILE A 107 -4.45 4.05 15.34
CA ILE A 107 -5.27 2.86 15.14
C ILE A 107 -6.19 2.67 16.34
N ARG A 108 -5.67 2.77 17.57
CA ARG A 108 -6.46 2.68 18.80
C ARG A 108 -7.59 3.70 18.85
N ARG A 109 -7.30 4.97 18.56
CA ARG A 109 -8.31 6.06 18.52
C ARG A 109 -9.38 5.81 17.46
N THR A 110 -9.00 5.22 16.34
CA THR A 110 -9.92 4.87 15.26
C THR A 110 -10.84 3.71 15.66
N VAL A 111 -10.34 2.74 16.43
CA VAL A 111 -11.15 1.66 17.02
C VAL A 111 -12.04 2.16 18.16
N GLU A 112 -11.54 3.07 19.01
CA GLU A 112 -12.28 3.72 20.11
C GLU A 112 -13.50 4.53 19.67
N PHE A 113 -13.58 4.84 18.37
CA PHE A 113 -14.78 5.37 17.75
C PHE A 113 -16.00 4.41 17.86
N GLY A 114 -15.78 3.13 18.17
CA GLY A 114 -16.80 2.11 18.30
C GLY A 114 -17.45 1.75 16.96
N PRO A 115 -16.66 1.38 15.93
CA PRO A 115 -17.18 1.15 14.59
C PRO A 115 -18.16 -0.03 14.53
N GLU A 116 -19.15 0.10 13.66
CA GLU A 116 -20.01 -1.02 13.24
C GLU A 116 -19.47 -1.68 11.97
N LEU A 117 -18.70 -0.94 11.17
CA LEU A 117 -18.14 -1.38 9.91
C LEU A 117 -16.67 -1.02 9.82
N VAL A 118 -15.85 -1.92 9.27
CA VAL A 118 -14.39 -1.75 9.19
C VAL A 118 -13.92 -1.89 7.75
N ILE A 119 -13.09 -0.96 7.29
CA ILE A 119 -12.31 -1.06 6.06
C ILE A 119 -10.84 -1.07 6.45
N ASP A 120 -10.13 -2.14 6.11
CA ASP A 120 -8.76 -2.39 6.56
C ASP A 120 -7.82 -2.70 5.38
N ASP A 121 -6.55 -2.35 5.57
CA ASP A 121 -5.44 -2.59 4.64
C ASP A 121 -4.25 -3.05 5.49
N GLY A 122 -4.03 -4.35 5.48
CA GLY A 122 -2.99 -5.04 6.24
C GLY A 122 -3.47 -5.70 7.54
N GLY A 123 -4.70 -5.43 7.96
CA GLY A 123 -5.38 -6.06 9.10
C GLY A 123 -5.09 -5.42 10.46
N ASP A 124 -4.62 -4.17 10.50
CA ASP A 124 -4.21 -3.51 11.75
C ASP A 124 -5.41 -3.13 12.62
N LEU A 125 -6.52 -2.65 12.05
CA LEU A 125 -7.76 -2.39 12.82
C LEU A 125 -8.34 -3.69 13.35
N VAL A 126 -8.40 -4.72 12.50
CA VAL A 126 -8.92 -6.03 12.89
C VAL A 126 -8.08 -6.62 14.03
N ASN A 127 -6.76 -6.50 13.95
CA ASN A 127 -5.86 -6.96 15.01
C ASN A 127 -6.13 -6.27 16.34
N VAL A 128 -6.28 -4.94 16.36
CA VAL A 128 -6.61 -4.19 17.58
C VAL A 128 -7.99 -4.60 18.11
N LEU A 129 -9.00 -4.74 17.25
CA LEU A 129 -10.34 -5.20 17.63
C LEU A 129 -10.35 -6.61 18.22
N HIS A 130 -9.47 -7.52 17.78
CA HIS A 130 -9.44 -8.89 18.29
C HIS A 130 -8.61 -9.05 19.57
N ASN A 131 -7.53 -8.28 19.70
CA ASN A 131 -6.49 -8.52 20.70
C ASN A 131 -6.40 -7.45 21.80
N GLU A 132 -6.64 -6.17 21.47
CA GLU A 132 -6.49 -5.05 22.43
C GLU A 132 -7.85 -4.52 22.92
N ARG A 133 -8.83 -4.46 22.02
CA ARG A 133 -10.17 -3.90 22.25
C ARG A 133 -11.27 -4.89 21.87
N ALA A 134 -11.12 -6.13 22.34
CA ALA A 134 -12.11 -7.18 22.16
C ALA A 134 -13.51 -6.82 22.70
N ASP A 135 -13.58 -5.89 23.66
CA ASP A 135 -14.82 -5.32 24.18
C ASP A 135 -15.63 -4.56 23.11
N LEU A 136 -14.98 -4.05 22.06
CA LEU A 136 -15.63 -3.33 20.97
C LEU A 136 -15.95 -4.23 19.77
N ALA A 137 -15.38 -5.43 19.69
CA ALA A 137 -15.56 -6.33 18.55
C ALA A 137 -17.02 -6.79 18.38
N ASP A 138 -17.76 -6.94 19.49
CA ASP A 138 -19.17 -7.37 19.47
C ASP A 138 -20.10 -6.32 18.81
N GLY A 139 -19.67 -5.06 18.75
CA GLY A 139 -20.38 -3.99 18.05
C GLY A 139 -20.12 -3.95 16.54
N VAL A 140 -19.17 -4.74 16.04
CA VAL A 140 -18.78 -4.76 14.63
C VAL A 140 -19.64 -5.74 13.86
N LEU A 141 -20.42 -5.23 12.91
CA LEU A 141 -21.25 -6.03 12.02
C LEU A 141 -20.40 -6.79 10.99
N GLY A 142 -19.28 -6.20 10.57
CA GLY A 142 -18.33 -6.80 9.64
C GLY A 142 -17.43 -5.78 8.96
N GLY A 143 -16.67 -6.23 7.97
CA GLY A 143 -15.75 -5.35 7.27
C GLY A 143 -15.16 -5.96 6.00
N SER A 144 -14.10 -5.31 5.50
CA SER A 144 -13.38 -5.73 4.31
C SER A 144 -11.90 -5.45 4.41
N GLU A 145 -11.12 -6.31 3.75
CA GLU A 145 -9.65 -6.22 3.70
C GLU A 145 -9.17 -6.19 2.24
N GLU A 146 -8.33 -5.20 1.92
CA GLU A 146 -7.90 -4.90 0.54
C GLU A 146 -6.55 -5.49 0.16
N THR A 147 -5.81 -6.11 1.08
CA THR A 147 -4.48 -6.66 0.79
C THR A 147 -4.42 -8.18 0.83
N THR A 148 -3.54 -8.74 -0.01
CA THR A 148 -3.26 -10.19 -0.01
C THR A 148 -2.83 -10.66 1.38
N THR A 149 -1.96 -9.90 2.05
CA THR A 149 -1.41 -10.28 3.35
C THR A 149 -2.46 -10.22 4.47
N GLY A 150 -3.27 -9.15 4.50
CA GLY A 150 -4.40 -9.07 5.42
C GLY A 150 -5.40 -10.21 5.19
N VAL A 151 -5.78 -10.49 3.94
CA VAL A 151 -6.71 -11.59 3.61
C VAL A 151 -6.17 -12.95 4.07
N GLN A 152 -4.87 -13.21 3.90
CA GLN A 152 -4.25 -14.45 4.40
C GLN A 152 -4.35 -14.58 5.92
N ARG A 153 -4.11 -13.50 6.67
CA ARG A 153 -4.27 -13.48 8.14
C ARG A 153 -5.72 -13.76 8.54
N LEU A 154 -6.68 -13.11 7.89
CA LEU A 154 -8.11 -13.30 8.15
C LEU A 154 -8.57 -14.73 7.86
N ARG A 155 -8.07 -15.35 6.78
CA ARG A 155 -8.33 -16.75 6.46
C ARG A 155 -7.80 -17.71 7.52
N ALA A 156 -6.60 -17.46 8.04
CA ALA A 156 -6.04 -18.27 9.13
C ALA A 156 -6.91 -18.16 10.39
N MET A 157 -7.26 -16.92 10.79
CA MET A 157 -8.16 -16.69 11.93
C MET A 157 -9.53 -17.37 11.74
N ALA A 158 -10.10 -17.32 10.54
CA ALA A 158 -11.38 -17.97 10.24
C ALA A 158 -11.28 -19.50 10.32
N ALA A 159 -10.20 -20.09 9.80
CA ALA A 159 -9.97 -21.53 9.87
C ALA A 159 -9.80 -22.03 11.31
N GLU A 160 -9.26 -21.18 12.19
CA GLU A 160 -9.09 -21.44 13.63
C GLU A 160 -10.36 -21.10 14.45
N GLY A 161 -11.41 -20.55 13.83
CA GLY A 161 -12.61 -20.08 14.53
C GLY A 161 -12.37 -18.84 15.42
N ALA A 162 -11.25 -18.15 15.25
CA ALA A 162 -10.85 -16.98 16.03
C ALA A 162 -11.40 -15.66 15.47
N LEU A 163 -11.89 -15.64 14.22
CA LEU A 163 -12.45 -14.45 13.59
C LEU A 163 -13.83 -14.12 14.17
N ARG A 164 -13.95 -12.97 14.85
CA ARG A 164 -15.13 -12.58 15.65
C ARG A 164 -16.29 -12.02 14.84
N PHE A 165 -16.02 -11.44 13.69
CA PHE A 165 -17.02 -10.80 12.81
C PHE A 165 -16.69 -11.06 11.33
N PRO A 166 -17.70 -11.05 10.45
CA PRO A 166 -17.49 -11.38 9.04
C PRO A 166 -16.61 -10.34 8.34
N MET A 167 -15.65 -10.84 7.56
CA MET A 167 -14.75 -10.03 6.75
C MET A 167 -14.79 -10.48 5.29
N ILE A 168 -14.80 -9.51 4.39
CA ILE A 168 -14.82 -9.78 2.94
C ILE A 168 -13.46 -9.42 2.33
N ALA A 169 -12.91 -10.37 1.59
CA ALA A 169 -11.64 -10.24 0.88
C ALA A 169 -11.82 -9.37 -0.37
N ALA A 170 -11.84 -8.04 -0.20
CA ALA A 170 -11.93 -7.08 -1.30
C ALA A 170 -10.75 -7.24 -2.28
N ASN A 171 -9.57 -7.63 -1.76
CA ASN A 171 -8.39 -7.97 -2.55
C ASN A 171 -8.64 -9.03 -3.64
N ASP A 172 -9.53 -10.00 -3.37
CA ASP A 172 -9.81 -11.11 -4.28
C ASP A 172 -10.78 -10.74 -5.40
N SER A 173 -11.32 -9.51 -5.38
CA SER A 173 -12.08 -9.01 -6.51
C SER A 173 -11.17 -8.98 -7.75
N ARG A 174 -11.69 -9.48 -8.88
CA ARG A 174 -10.92 -9.51 -10.14
C ARG A 174 -10.49 -8.12 -10.58
N ALA A 175 -11.30 -7.10 -10.29
CA ALA A 175 -10.94 -5.72 -10.61
C ALA A 175 -9.68 -5.28 -9.86
N LYS A 176 -9.63 -5.49 -8.53
CA LYS A 176 -8.45 -5.19 -7.72
C LYS A 176 -7.25 -6.03 -8.14
N TYR A 177 -7.42 -7.34 -8.19
CA TYR A 177 -6.31 -8.26 -8.46
C TYR A 177 -5.68 -8.06 -9.85
N LEU A 178 -6.49 -7.81 -10.89
CA LEU A 178 -6.00 -7.69 -12.27
C LEU A 178 -5.53 -6.28 -12.63
N PHE A 179 -6.16 -5.24 -12.09
CA PHE A 179 -5.91 -3.87 -12.51
C PHE A 179 -4.99 -3.09 -11.56
N ASP A 180 -5.32 -3.05 -10.26
CA ASP A 180 -4.52 -2.35 -9.25
C ASP A 180 -3.10 -2.95 -9.19
N ASN A 181 -3.01 -4.27 -8.96
CA ASN A 181 -1.71 -4.89 -8.77
C ASN A 181 -0.82 -4.77 -10.02
N ARG A 182 -1.35 -4.90 -11.24
CA ARG A 182 -0.54 -4.87 -12.47
C ARG A 182 -0.31 -3.48 -13.04
N TYR A 183 -1.34 -2.65 -13.08
CA TYR A 183 -1.29 -1.36 -13.75
C TYR A 183 -1.01 -0.25 -12.75
N GLY A 184 -1.66 -0.29 -11.58
CA GLY A 184 -1.38 0.61 -10.46
C GLY A 184 0.06 0.49 -10.00
N THR A 185 0.42 -0.64 -9.37
CA THR A 185 1.78 -0.85 -8.82
C THR A 185 2.83 -0.71 -9.92
N GLY A 186 2.58 -1.31 -11.09
CA GLY A 186 3.50 -1.22 -12.22
C GLY A 186 3.87 0.20 -12.62
N GLN A 187 2.91 1.14 -12.64
CA GLN A 187 3.20 2.54 -12.95
C GLN A 187 3.77 3.30 -11.75
N SER A 188 3.14 3.18 -10.59
CA SER A 188 3.45 4.00 -9.43
C SER A 188 4.82 3.71 -8.81
N VAL A 189 5.29 2.45 -8.92
CA VAL A 189 6.64 2.08 -8.44
C VAL A 189 7.70 2.85 -9.22
N TRP A 190 7.55 2.94 -10.55
CA TRP A 190 8.46 3.73 -11.37
C TRP A 190 8.31 5.23 -11.12
N ASP A 191 7.10 5.72 -10.87
CA ASP A 191 6.91 7.13 -10.46
C ASP A 191 7.71 7.45 -9.18
N GLY A 192 7.58 6.61 -8.14
CA GLY A 192 8.32 6.79 -6.88
C GLY A 192 9.85 6.68 -7.05
N ILE A 193 10.33 5.69 -7.81
CA ILE A 193 11.77 5.52 -8.08
C ILE A 193 12.32 6.70 -8.88
N MET A 194 11.65 7.11 -9.95
CA MET A 194 12.15 8.16 -10.84
C MET A 194 12.11 9.54 -10.17
N ARG A 195 11.06 9.84 -9.39
CA ARG A 195 10.97 11.11 -8.64
C ARG A 195 12.02 11.24 -7.55
N SER A 196 12.22 10.17 -6.77
CA SER A 196 13.18 10.19 -5.65
C SER A 196 14.63 10.24 -6.14
N THR A 197 14.95 9.48 -7.19
CA THR A 197 16.33 9.35 -7.66
C THR A 197 16.74 10.36 -8.73
N ASN A 198 15.82 10.78 -9.61
CA ASN A 198 16.11 11.57 -10.81
C ASN A 198 17.21 10.94 -11.69
N LEU A 199 17.22 9.59 -11.79
CA LEU A 199 18.19 8.83 -12.58
C LEU A 199 17.53 8.20 -13.81
N VAL A 200 18.34 8.02 -14.87
CA VAL A 200 17.91 7.34 -16.09
C VAL A 200 17.66 5.85 -15.83
N VAL A 201 16.60 5.29 -16.42
CA VAL A 201 16.28 3.86 -16.35
C VAL A 201 16.79 3.11 -17.59
N ALA A 202 16.79 3.76 -18.74
CA ALA A 202 17.26 3.20 -20.00
C ALA A 202 18.70 2.67 -19.90
N GLY A 203 18.94 1.47 -20.44
CA GLY A 203 20.24 0.81 -20.44
C GLY A 203 20.64 0.14 -19.13
N LYS A 204 19.94 0.41 -18.02
CA LYS A 204 20.18 -0.25 -16.72
C LYS A 204 19.62 -1.66 -16.70
N THR A 205 20.19 -2.49 -15.83
CA THR A 205 19.69 -3.82 -15.47
C THR A 205 18.76 -3.67 -14.28
N VAL A 206 17.48 -3.90 -14.50
CA VAL A 206 16.47 -3.92 -13.44
C VAL A 206 16.20 -5.35 -13.05
N VAL A 207 16.41 -5.66 -11.78
CA VAL A 207 16.12 -6.96 -11.18
C VAL A 207 14.79 -6.86 -10.43
N VAL A 208 13.80 -7.62 -10.89
CA VAL A 208 12.49 -7.75 -10.23
C VAL A 208 12.46 -9.07 -9.49
N ILE A 209 12.33 -9.02 -8.16
CA ILE A 209 12.23 -10.21 -7.31
C ILE A 209 10.74 -10.50 -7.07
N GLY A 210 10.25 -11.57 -7.69
CA GLY A 210 8.82 -11.95 -7.75
C GLY A 210 8.15 -11.56 -9.08
N TYR A 211 7.40 -12.48 -9.69
CA TYR A 211 6.71 -12.29 -10.97
C TYR A 211 5.20 -12.58 -10.91
N GLY A 212 4.61 -12.32 -9.75
CA GLY A 212 3.15 -12.16 -9.63
C GLY A 212 2.63 -10.93 -10.37
N TRP A 213 1.36 -10.56 -10.18
CA TRP A 213 0.75 -9.44 -10.92
C TRP A 213 1.47 -8.10 -10.73
N CYS A 214 1.96 -7.80 -9.52
CA CYS A 214 2.81 -6.63 -9.27
C CYS A 214 4.11 -6.70 -10.06
N GLY A 215 4.82 -7.83 -10.00
CA GLY A 215 6.08 -8.05 -10.73
C GLY A 215 5.93 -7.92 -12.24
N LYS A 216 4.87 -8.50 -12.81
CA LYS A 216 4.52 -8.32 -14.24
C LYS A 216 4.33 -6.85 -14.60
N GLY A 217 3.64 -6.11 -13.74
CA GLY A 217 3.43 -4.67 -13.89
C GLY A 217 4.74 -3.90 -13.91
N VAL A 218 5.58 -4.11 -12.90
CA VAL A 218 6.87 -3.45 -12.70
C VAL A 218 7.83 -3.77 -13.85
N ALA A 219 7.97 -5.05 -14.21
CA ALA A 219 8.84 -5.51 -15.28
C ALA A 219 8.44 -4.92 -16.64
N LEU A 220 7.14 -4.89 -16.95
CA LEU A 220 6.63 -4.31 -18.20
C LEU A 220 7.02 -2.83 -18.34
N ARG A 221 6.88 -2.03 -17.28
CA ARG A 221 7.23 -0.61 -17.32
C ARG A 221 8.73 -0.40 -17.37
N ALA A 222 9.51 -1.24 -16.67
CA ALA A 222 10.96 -1.22 -16.75
C ALA A 222 11.45 -1.40 -18.21
N ARG A 223 10.92 -2.41 -18.92
CA ARG A 223 11.20 -2.63 -20.34
C ARG A 223 10.74 -1.45 -21.20
N GLY A 224 9.55 -0.91 -20.94
CA GLY A 224 9.03 0.27 -21.63
C GLY A 224 9.90 1.52 -21.46
N LEU A 225 10.62 1.63 -20.34
CA LEU A 225 11.61 2.67 -20.05
C LEU A 225 13.01 2.36 -20.62
N GLY A 226 13.18 1.25 -21.36
CA GLY A 226 14.42 0.86 -22.01
C GLY A 226 15.41 0.09 -21.12
N ALA A 227 14.96 -0.45 -19.98
CA ALA A 227 15.80 -1.30 -19.14
C ALA A 227 15.95 -2.73 -19.69
N ARG A 228 17.06 -3.37 -19.35
CA ARG A 228 17.20 -4.83 -19.40
C ARG A 228 16.58 -5.41 -18.13
N VAL A 229 15.62 -6.33 -18.26
CA VAL A 229 14.88 -6.84 -17.10
C VAL A 229 15.26 -8.27 -16.79
N VAL A 230 15.70 -8.46 -15.56
CA VAL A 230 15.97 -9.76 -14.95
C VAL A 230 14.89 -10.04 -13.92
N VAL A 231 14.33 -11.24 -13.94
CA VAL A 231 13.32 -11.72 -13.00
C VAL A 231 13.90 -12.84 -12.14
N CYS A 232 13.63 -12.79 -10.84
CA CYS A 232 13.92 -13.87 -9.91
C CYS A 232 12.59 -14.45 -9.40
N GLU A 233 12.35 -15.74 -9.65
CA GLU A 233 11.11 -16.43 -9.26
C GLU A 233 11.40 -17.82 -8.68
N VAL A 234 10.55 -18.20 -7.72
CA VAL A 234 10.46 -19.53 -7.13
C VAL A 234 9.36 -20.36 -7.79
N ASP A 235 8.31 -19.73 -8.33
CA ASP A 235 7.26 -20.42 -9.08
C ASP A 235 7.74 -20.67 -10.53
N PRO A 236 7.90 -21.93 -10.97
CA PRO A 236 8.38 -22.24 -12.32
C PRO A 236 7.42 -21.78 -13.42
N VAL A 237 6.12 -21.68 -13.16
CA VAL A 237 5.14 -21.21 -14.14
C VAL A 237 5.32 -19.71 -14.36
N ALA A 238 5.42 -18.93 -13.28
CA ALA A 238 5.65 -17.49 -13.36
C ALA A 238 7.03 -17.17 -13.97
N ALA A 239 8.05 -17.97 -13.66
CA ALA A 239 9.38 -17.88 -14.29
C ALA A 239 9.32 -18.12 -15.81
N ASN A 240 8.62 -19.17 -16.26
CA ASN A 240 8.44 -19.44 -17.69
C ASN A 240 7.67 -18.31 -18.39
N GLU A 241 6.65 -17.76 -17.74
CA GLU A 241 5.92 -16.60 -18.28
C GLU A 241 6.83 -15.38 -18.43
N ALA A 242 7.71 -15.10 -17.45
CA ALA A 242 8.68 -14.01 -17.54
C ALA A 242 9.61 -14.16 -18.75
N LEU A 243 10.07 -15.38 -19.07
CA LEU A 243 10.87 -15.65 -20.26
C LEU A 243 10.09 -15.36 -21.54
N LEU A 244 8.82 -15.78 -21.62
CA LEU A 244 7.96 -15.54 -22.77
C LEU A 244 7.59 -14.06 -22.94
N ASP A 245 7.47 -13.33 -21.84
CA ASP A 245 7.32 -11.88 -21.82
C ASP A 245 8.62 -11.13 -22.16
N GLY A 246 9.73 -11.84 -22.42
CA GLY A 246 11.00 -11.29 -22.90
C GLY A 246 11.91 -10.75 -21.79
N CYS A 247 11.75 -11.23 -20.56
CA CYS A 247 12.69 -11.00 -19.46
C CYS A 247 13.74 -12.12 -19.41
N GLU A 248 14.92 -11.82 -18.84
CA GLU A 248 15.86 -12.85 -18.42
C GLU A 248 15.43 -13.41 -17.07
N VAL A 249 15.63 -14.70 -16.82
CA VAL A 249 15.35 -15.33 -15.51
C VAL A 249 16.61 -15.95 -14.95
N MET A 250 16.97 -15.61 -13.71
CA MET A 250 18.13 -16.19 -13.03
C MET A 250 17.97 -16.22 -11.51
N PRO A 251 18.77 -17.04 -10.79
CA PRO A 251 18.79 -17.00 -9.33
C PRO A 251 19.17 -15.63 -8.78
N SER A 252 18.55 -15.22 -7.66
CA SER A 252 18.72 -13.88 -7.08
C SER A 252 20.17 -13.51 -6.75
N LEU A 253 20.98 -14.49 -6.30
CA LEU A 253 22.40 -14.26 -6.03
C LEU A 253 23.22 -13.93 -7.27
N LYS A 254 22.86 -14.48 -8.44
CA LYS A 254 23.48 -14.12 -9.72
C LYS A 254 22.98 -12.78 -10.22
N ALA A 255 21.68 -12.51 -10.05
CA ALA A 255 21.11 -11.22 -10.40
C ALA A 255 21.74 -10.07 -9.58
N ALA A 256 22.13 -10.33 -8.32
CA ALA A 256 22.81 -9.36 -7.47
C ALA A 256 24.15 -8.85 -8.07
N GLU A 257 24.85 -9.68 -8.82
CA GLU A 257 26.15 -9.31 -9.43
C GLU A 257 25.99 -8.38 -10.64
N VAL A 258 24.82 -8.43 -11.31
CA VAL A 258 24.58 -7.72 -12.58
C VAL A 258 23.55 -6.60 -12.48
N GLY A 259 22.73 -6.57 -11.44
CA GLY A 259 21.66 -5.59 -11.26
C GLY A 259 22.16 -4.17 -10.93
N ASP A 260 21.44 -3.17 -11.43
CA ASP A 260 21.66 -1.76 -11.11
C ASP A 260 20.50 -1.19 -10.27
N ILE A 261 19.28 -1.71 -10.48
CA ILE A 261 18.08 -1.38 -9.70
C ILE A 261 17.39 -2.68 -9.29
N PHE A 262 17.10 -2.86 -8.01
CA PHE A 262 16.46 -4.04 -7.45
C PHE A 262 15.10 -3.65 -6.88
N ILE A 263 14.05 -4.35 -7.31
CA ILE A 263 12.68 -4.11 -6.89
C ILE A 263 12.08 -5.40 -6.34
N THR A 264 11.80 -5.42 -5.04
CA THR A 264 11.15 -6.55 -4.35
C THR A 264 9.62 -6.41 -4.40
N VAL A 265 8.92 -7.46 -4.81
CA VAL A 265 7.45 -7.53 -4.98
C VAL A 265 6.92 -8.94 -4.68
N THR A 266 7.47 -9.60 -3.67
CA THR A 266 7.22 -11.02 -3.36
C THR A 266 6.13 -11.23 -2.30
N GLY A 267 5.92 -10.25 -1.42
CA GLY A 267 5.17 -10.42 -0.17
C GLY A 267 5.90 -11.27 0.88
N CYS A 268 7.14 -11.68 0.63
CA CYS A 268 7.92 -12.58 1.47
C CYS A 268 9.05 -11.84 2.20
N ARG A 269 9.46 -12.36 3.36
CA ARG A 269 10.57 -11.79 4.14
C ARG A 269 11.92 -12.17 3.53
N ASP A 270 12.91 -11.29 3.69
CA ASP A 270 14.32 -11.56 3.39
C ASP A 270 14.60 -11.92 1.92
N ALA A 271 13.77 -11.43 0.99
CA ALA A 271 13.98 -11.58 -0.45
C ALA A 271 15.33 -11.02 -0.91
N LEU A 272 15.81 -9.95 -0.27
CA LEU A 272 17.19 -9.47 -0.33
C LEU A 272 17.78 -9.42 1.08
N ALA A 273 18.96 -10.01 1.24
CA ALA A 273 19.66 -10.19 2.52
C ALA A 273 21.18 -10.09 2.35
N ALA A 274 21.96 -10.23 3.43
CA ALA A 274 23.42 -10.02 3.42
C ALA A 274 24.16 -10.63 2.21
N PRO A 275 23.92 -11.89 1.79
CA PRO A 275 24.61 -12.47 0.63
C PRO A 275 24.38 -11.71 -0.69
N HIS A 276 23.22 -11.06 -0.84
CA HIS A 276 22.93 -10.24 -2.00
C HIS A 276 23.71 -8.93 -1.94
N PHE A 277 23.65 -8.22 -0.81
CA PHE A 277 24.30 -6.93 -0.62
C PHE A 277 25.82 -6.99 -0.82
N GLU A 278 26.45 -8.09 -0.40
CA GLU A 278 27.89 -8.33 -0.58
C GLU A 278 28.29 -8.47 -2.06
N ARG A 279 27.36 -8.88 -2.93
CA ARG A 279 27.58 -9.13 -4.36
C ARG A 279 27.19 -7.95 -5.25
N MET A 280 26.41 -7.01 -4.71
CA MET A 280 25.94 -5.85 -5.46
C MET A 280 27.08 -4.91 -5.87
N LYS A 281 26.88 -4.29 -7.04
CA LYS A 281 27.74 -3.24 -7.57
C LYS A 281 27.65 -1.99 -6.70
N ASP A 282 28.70 -1.17 -6.80
CA ASP A 282 28.63 0.19 -6.29
C ASP A 282 27.49 0.97 -6.97
N GLY A 283 26.75 1.73 -6.18
CA GLY A 283 25.64 2.56 -6.64
C GLY A 283 24.32 1.83 -6.91
N ALA A 284 24.19 0.55 -6.54
CA ALA A 284 22.94 -0.19 -6.73
C ALA A 284 21.78 0.42 -5.92
N LEU A 285 20.61 0.53 -6.55
CA LEU A 285 19.38 1.05 -5.96
C LEU A 285 18.49 -0.09 -5.49
N LEU A 286 17.97 0.00 -4.27
CA LEU A 286 17.10 -0.98 -3.64
C LEU A 286 15.74 -0.35 -3.36
N ALA A 287 14.68 -0.97 -3.86
CA ALA A 287 13.31 -0.54 -3.65
C ALA A 287 12.43 -1.74 -3.28
N ASN A 288 11.46 -1.48 -2.42
CA ASN A 288 10.40 -2.43 -2.09
C ASN A 288 9.06 -1.88 -2.58
N ALA A 289 8.28 -2.75 -3.20
CA ALA A 289 6.93 -2.47 -3.66
C ALA A 289 5.93 -3.54 -3.20
N GLY A 290 6.35 -4.47 -2.34
CA GLY A 290 5.44 -5.32 -1.59
C GLY A 290 4.98 -4.68 -0.27
N HIS A 291 4.08 -5.36 0.43
CA HIS A 291 3.24 -4.75 1.45
C HIS A 291 3.96 -4.35 2.76
N PHE A 292 5.04 -5.04 3.14
CA PHE A 292 5.79 -4.72 4.37
C PHE A 292 7.26 -4.43 4.06
N ASP A 293 7.94 -3.75 4.98
CA ASP A 293 9.34 -3.33 4.86
C ASP A 293 10.39 -4.42 5.14
N VAL A 294 9.95 -5.68 5.07
CA VAL A 294 10.73 -6.85 5.49
C VAL A 294 11.23 -7.69 4.31
N GLU A 295 10.84 -7.36 3.08
CA GLU A 295 11.38 -8.01 1.88
C GLU A 295 12.87 -7.73 1.70
N ILE A 296 13.31 -6.53 2.10
CA ILE A 296 14.70 -6.13 2.15
C ILE A 296 15.14 -6.20 3.61
N ASN A 297 16.10 -7.07 3.92
CA ASN A 297 16.59 -7.21 5.29
C ASN A 297 17.45 -5.99 5.68
N LYS A 298 16.80 -5.01 6.30
CA LYS A 298 17.44 -3.77 6.76
C LYS A 298 18.42 -3.98 7.91
N HIS A 299 18.22 -5.02 8.72
CA HIS A 299 19.16 -5.35 9.79
C HIS A 299 20.51 -5.79 9.24
N ASP A 300 20.50 -6.67 8.24
CA ASP A 300 21.70 -7.09 7.51
C ASP A 300 22.35 -5.92 6.78
N LEU A 301 21.55 -5.11 6.07
CA LEU A 301 22.07 -3.95 5.35
C LEU A 301 22.75 -2.96 6.30
N ARG A 302 22.13 -2.67 7.45
CA ARG A 302 22.70 -1.78 8.47
C ARG A 302 23.94 -2.37 9.14
N ARG A 303 23.96 -3.68 9.38
CA ARG A 303 25.12 -4.39 9.95
C ARG A 303 26.33 -4.36 9.02
N LEU A 304 26.13 -4.40 7.70
CA LEU A 304 27.20 -4.33 6.71
C LEU A 304 27.68 -2.89 6.44
N ALA A 305 26.87 -1.89 6.77
CA ALA A 305 27.19 -0.49 6.54
C ALA A 305 28.11 0.09 7.63
N GLN A 306 29.13 0.81 7.21
CA GLN A 306 30.00 1.62 8.07
C GLN A 306 29.36 2.97 8.39
N GLU A 307 28.56 3.49 7.47
CA GLU A 307 27.88 4.77 7.60
C GLU A 307 26.54 4.72 6.84
N VAL A 308 25.54 5.43 7.39
CA VAL A 308 24.26 5.62 6.71
C VAL A 308 23.89 7.09 6.77
N GLU A 309 23.58 7.64 5.59
CA GLU A 309 23.28 9.05 5.41
C GLU A 309 22.06 9.21 4.50
N GLN A 310 21.14 10.10 4.87
CA GLN A 310 20.07 10.49 3.96
C GLN A 310 20.60 11.50 2.93
N VAL A 311 20.77 11.06 1.68
CA VAL A 311 21.38 11.88 0.62
C VAL A 311 20.36 12.65 -0.21
N ARG A 312 19.10 12.21 -0.21
CA ARG A 312 17.95 12.88 -0.83
C ARG A 312 16.68 12.54 -0.03
N PRO A 313 15.58 13.29 -0.18
CA PRO A 313 14.27 12.86 0.32
C PRO A 313 13.99 11.43 -0.13
N HIS A 314 13.68 10.55 0.84
CA HIS A 314 13.43 9.11 0.64
C HIS A 314 14.60 8.28 0.09
N VAL A 315 15.84 8.78 0.07
CA VAL A 315 17.02 8.01 -0.39
C VAL A 315 18.10 8.00 0.69
N GLU A 316 18.38 6.82 1.22
CA GLU A 316 19.44 6.57 2.18
C GLU A 316 20.63 5.87 1.51
N ALA A 317 21.84 6.41 1.69
CA ALA A 317 23.08 5.80 1.27
C ALA A 317 23.64 4.93 2.39
N TYR A 318 23.95 3.67 2.10
CA TYR A 318 24.60 2.71 2.99
C TYR A 318 26.01 2.44 2.46
N ARG A 319 27.01 3.05 3.08
CA ARG A 319 28.44 2.88 2.71
C ARG A 319 28.95 1.59 3.32
N LEU A 320 29.29 0.59 2.50
CA LEU A 320 29.77 -0.71 2.92
C LEU A 320 31.30 -0.76 3.07
N ALA A 321 31.78 -1.76 3.80
CA ALA A 321 33.21 -2.08 3.84
C ALA A 321 33.75 -2.34 2.42
N GLY A 322 34.85 -1.67 2.07
CA GLY A 322 35.43 -1.70 0.72
C GLY A 322 35.00 -0.55 -0.20
N GLY A 323 34.25 0.43 0.31
CA GLY A 323 33.98 1.70 -0.38
C GLY A 323 32.78 1.70 -1.32
N ARG A 324 32.10 0.55 -1.50
CA ARG A 324 30.84 0.47 -2.25
C ARG A 324 29.71 1.10 -1.46
N THR A 325 28.80 1.77 -2.14
CA THR A 325 27.60 2.40 -1.57
C THR A 325 26.36 1.77 -2.19
N LEU A 326 25.44 1.32 -1.35
CA LEU A 326 24.09 0.89 -1.78
C LEU A 326 23.08 1.96 -1.38
N TYR A 327 22.01 2.12 -2.17
CA TYR A 327 20.99 3.13 -1.90
C TYR A 327 19.65 2.48 -1.63
N LEU A 328 19.07 2.71 -0.46
CA LEU A 328 17.74 2.23 -0.09
C LEU A 328 16.71 3.34 -0.27
N LEU A 329 15.67 3.04 -1.05
CA LEU A 329 14.55 3.96 -1.24
C LEU A 329 13.49 3.74 -0.16
N ALA A 330 12.90 4.84 0.29
CA ALA A 330 11.75 4.88 1.19
C ALA A 330 11.89 4.03 2.48
N GLU A 331 13.10 3.93 3.04
CA GLU A 331 13.41 3.10 4.22
C GLU A 331 12.98 1.62 4.05
N GLY A 332 12.95 1.13 2.81
CA GLY A 332 12.47 -0.21 2.47
C GLY A 332 10.96 -0.40 2.56
N ARG A 333 10.16 0.64 2.80
CA ARG A 333 8.68 0.59 2.71
C ARG A 333 8.23 0.67 1.24
N LEU A 334 6.91 0.65 1.01
CA LEU A 334 6.29 0.75 -0.32
C LEU A 334 6.74 2.02 -1.04
N VAL A 335 7.68 1.88 -1.99
CA VAL A 335 8.33 3.01 -2.67
C VAL A 335 7.33 3.87 -3.44
N ASN A 336 6.28 3.28 -3.99
CA ASN A 336 5.25 3.97 -4.75
C ASN A 336 4.40 4.92 -3.89
N LEU A 337 4.22 4.61 -2.61
CA LEU A 337 3.38 5.38 -1.68
C LEU A 337 4.24 6.31 -0.81
N ALA A 338 5.36 5.82 -0.32
CA ALA A 338 6.24 6.57 0.57
C ALA A 338 7.10 7.59 -0.18
N ALA A 339 7.41 7.36 -1.47
CA ALA A 339 8.17 8.27 -2.32
C ALA A 339 7.39 8.74 -3.56
N GLY A 340 6.07 8.55 -3.58
CA GLY A 340 5.19 8.91 -4.68
C GLY A 340 3.76 9.17 -4.22
N ASP A 341 2.83 9.26 -5.18
CA ASP A 341 1.40 9.47 -4.91
C ASP A 341 0.60 8.16 -4.92
N GLY A 342 1.23 7.01 -4.70
CA GLY A 342 0.57 5.71 -4.80
C GLY A 342 0.05 5.43 -6.21
N HIS A 343 -1.01 4.63 -6.32
CA HIS A 343 -1.60 4.33 -7.62
C HIS A 343 -2.29 5.56 -8.23
N PRO A 344 -2.36 5.64 -9.57
CA PRO A 344 -3.12 6.68 -10.26
C PRO A 344 -4.60 6.68 -9.86
N ALA A 345 -5.22 7.87 -9.81
CA ALA A 345 -6.62 8.02 -9.42
C ALA A 345 -7.59 7.17 -10.26
N GLU A 346 -7.33 7.01 -11.56
CA GLU A 346 -8.16 6.23 -12.48
C GLU A 346 -8.09 4.72 -12.21
N ILE A 347 -6.93 4.23 -11.78
CA ILE A 347 -6.80 2.85 -11.29
C ILE A 347 -7.57 2.73 -9.98
N MET A 348 -7.40 3.68 -9.06
CA MET A 348 -8.09 3.61 -7.78
C MET A 348 -9.61 3.75 -7.91
N ASP A 349 -10.13 4.43 -8.93
CA ASP A 349 -11.56 4.51 -9.24
C ASP A 349 -12.16 3.19 -9.71
N THR A 350 -11.37 2.40 -10.44
CA THR A 350 -11.80 1.13 -11.02
C THR A 350 -11.53 -0.07 -10.10
N CYS A 351 -10.57 0.05 -9.20
CA CYS A 351 -10.05 -1.05 -8.37
C CYS A 351 -10.38 -0.92 -6.88
N THR A 352 -10.56 0.31 -6.41
CA THR A 352 -10.84 0.66 -5.01
C THR A 352 -12.18 1.41 -4.95
N PRO A 353 -12.68 1.75 -3.78
CA PRO A 353 -13.01 0.87 -2.67
C PRO A 353 -14.52 0.62 -2.69
N LEU A 354 -15.32 1.46 -3.36
CA LEU A 354 -16.76 1.40 -3.21
C LEU A 354 -17.42 0.20 -3.90
N PRO A 355 -17.06 -0.28 -5.10
CA PRO A 355 -17.70 -1.49 -5.64
C PRO A 355 -17.36 -2.77 -4.83
N ALA A 356 -16.10 -2.90 -4.41
CA ALA A 356 -15.62 -4.04 -3.64
C ALA A 356 -16.11 -3.99 -2.19
N HIS A 357 -15.94 -2.84 -1.52
CA HIS A 357 -16.49 -2.62 -0.18
C HIS A 357 -18.00 -2.50 -0.17
N ARG A 358 -18.65 -2.00 -1.21
CA ARG A 358 -20.12 -2.00 -1.24
C ARG A 358 -20.62 -3.41 -1.20
N THR A 359 -20.07 -4.32 -2.01
CA THR A 359 -20.46 -5.74 -1.89
C THR A 359 -20.21 -6.21 -0.46
N ALA A 360 -19.08 -5.81 0.14
CA ALA A 360 -18.78 -6.18 1.52
C ALA A 360 -19.78 -5.65 2.55
N LEU A 361 -20.06 -4.36 2.50
CA LEU A 361 -20.84 -3.63 3.47
C LEU A 361 -22.35 -3.78 3.22
N ASP A 362 -22.80 -3.92 1.96
CA ASP A 362 -24.19 -4.30 1.61
C ASP A 362 -24.49 -5.71 2.16
N LEU A 363 -23.58 -6.69 2.03
CA LEU A 363 -23.81 -8.05 2.53
C LEU A 363 -23.87 -8.12 4.05
N VAL A 364 -23.14 -7.25 4.73
CA VAL A 364 -23.13 -7.15 6.19
C VAL A 364 -24.35 -6.37 6.73
N CYS A 365 -24.79 -5.35 6.00
CA CYS A 365 -25.86 -4.44 6.47
C CYS A 365 -27.26 -4.81 6.00
N ARG A 366 -27.41 -5.64 4.96
CA ARG A 366 -28.72 -6.12 4.50
C ARG A 366 -29.03 -7.47 5.15
N PRO A 367 -30.24 -7.67 5.70
CA PRO A 367 -30.67 -9.00 6.09
C PRO A 367 -30.63 -9.93 4.86
N PRO A 368 -30.27 -11.21 5.03
CA PRO A 368 -30.35 -12.18 3.94
C PRO A 368 -31.78 -12.16 3.37
N LEU A 369 -31.88 -12.15 2.04
CA LEU A 369 -33.14 -12.27 1.31
C LEU A 369 -33.85 -13.59 1.60
#